data_AF-A0A1E5GGH9-F1
#
_entry.id   AF-A0A1E5GGH9-F1
#
_cell.length_a   1.000
_cell.length_b   1.000
_cell.length_c   1.000
_cell.angle_alpha   90.00
_cell.angle_beta   90.00
_cell.angle_gamma   90.00
#
_symmetry.space_group_name_H-M   'P 1'
#
loop_
_entity.id
_entity.type
_entity.pdbx_description
1 polymer ?
#
loop_
_entity_poly.entity_id
_entity_poly.type
_entity_poly.pdbx_seq_one_letter_code
_entity_poly.pdbx_strand_id
1 'polypeptide(L)'
;MVKSNWVVKGIYIMVILVSICICFLGIRSNTNQEQRRKVEHAKSTIKEEAARIKRLNKKISQFYQNDQEEFLADPIEKEELRDVERSIITLKTEAIDFGIESKDFSANTSEVTQGKKELMVKMEDIKNKRDIQNQVTELLVQAPIDWTAGNGEIVIKETTTAEKISKIRNNISKTETQWSTAVTTFLDEMDTQVKQYKDIKQSIDMMERDGGLTSDATIENIILIFNQLPQIKNETLKKELFDKLDIIDKQLEKQEIGDLVSGQEEVPSSE
;
A
#
# COMPACT_ATOMS: atom_id res chain seq x y z
N MET A 1 24.91 91.02 30.20
CA MET A 1 23.45 90.87 30.00
C MET A 1 23.16 91.08 28.52
N VAL A 2 22.50 90.24 27.73
CA VAL A 2 22.03 88.85 27.82
C VAL A 2 22.17 88.36 26.37
N LYS A 3 23.14 87.48 26.07
CA LYS A 3 23.25 86.89 24.72
C LYS A 3 21.99 86.04 24.50
N SER A 4 21.32 86.26 23.37
CA SER A 4 20.03 85.68 23.02
C SER A 4 20.09 84.14 22.99
N ASN A 5 19.78 83.53 24.14
CA ASN A 5 19.61 82.08 24.30
C ASN A 5 18.38 81.53 23.54
N TRP A 6 17.57 82.40 22.93
CA TRP A 6 16.35 82.00 22.24
C TRP A 6 16.61 81.57 20.79
N VAL A 7 17.49 82.28 20.08
CA VAL A 7 17.87 81.94 18.69
C VAL A 7 18.70 80.66 18.64
N VAL A 8 19.63 80.47 19.59
CA VAL A 8 20.45 79.24 19.69
C VAL A 8 19.59 78.02 20.08
N LYS A 9 18.60 78.19 20.96
CA LYS A 9 17.63 77.12 21.30
C LYS A 9 16.70 76.78 20.13
N GLY A 10 16.28 77.76 19.34
CA GLY A 10 15.44 77.54 18.15
C GLY A 10 16.15 76.74 17.04
N ILE A 11 17.42 77.01 16.79
CA ILE A 11 18.24 76.26 15.81
C ILE A 11 18.50 74.82 16.28
N TYR A 12 18.78 74.62 17.58
CA TYR A 12 18.98 73.27 18.13
C TYR A 12 17.72 72.38 18.03
N ILE A 13 16.52 72.94 18.25
CA ILE A 13 15.26 72.19 18.17
C ILE A 13 14.94 71.78 16.71
N MET A 14 15.26 72.62 15.73
CA MET A 14 15.06 72.32 14.30
C MET A 14 15.98 71.20 13.80
N VAL A 15 17.26 71.19 14.20
CA VAL A 15 18.24 70.15 13.82
C VAL A 15 17.89 68.78 14.42
N ILE A 16 17.37 68.75 15.65
CA ILE A 16 16.92 67.51 16.30
C ILE A 16 15.69 66.91 15.60
N LEU A 17 14.72 67.74 15.19
CA LEU A 17 13.52 67.28 14.47
C LEU A 17 13.84 66.73 13.07
N VAL A 18 14.77 67.36 12.35
CA VAL A 18 15.22 66.87 11.03
C VAL A 18 15.98 65.54 11.15
N SER A 19 16.80 65.36 12.19
CA SER A 19 17.51 64.10 12.46
C SER A 19 16.56 62.93 12.80
N ILE A 20 15.53 63.18 13.63
CA ILE A 20 14.52 62.17 13.98
C ILE A 20 13.69 61.76 12.75
N CYS A 21 13.34 62.71 11.86
CA CYS A 21 12.66 62.41 10.60
C CYS A 21 13.51 61.56 9.64
N ILE A 22 14.81 61.82 9.52
CA ILE A 22 15.73 61.03 8.69
C ILE A 22 15.96 59.63 9.28
N CYS A 23 16.00 59.49 10.61
CA CYS A 23 16.05 58.18 11.27
C CYS A 23 14.73 57.40 11.10
N PHE A 24 13.56 58.04 11.21
CA PHE A 24 12.27 57.36 11.06
C PHE A 24 11.96 56.99 9.60
N LEU A 25 12.31 57.85 8.64
CA LEU A 25 12.25 57.54 7.21
C LEU A 25 13.33 56.54 6.79
N GLY A 26 14.52 56.57 7.41
CA GLY A 26 15.60 55.60 7.23
C GLY A 26 15.24 54.22 7.75
N ILE A 27 14.61 54.12 8.93
CA ILE A 27 14.06 52.89 9.48
C ILE A 27 12.93 52.39 8.56
N ARG A 28 11.96 53.24 8.18
CA ARG A 28 10.88 52.85 7.25
C ARG A 28 11.39 52.45 5.87
N SER A 29 12.42 53.11 5.34
CA SER A 29 13.05 52.79 4.05
C SER A 29 13.85 51.49 4.12
N ASN A 30 14.61 51.27 5.21
CA ASN A 30 15.35 50.03 5.44
C ASN A 30 14.39 48.84 5.64
N THR A 31 13.31 49.02 6.41
CA THR A 31 12.26 48.01 6.56
C THR A 31 11.56 47.75 5.22
N ASN A 32 11.29 48.77 4.41
CA ASN A 32 10.72 48.60 3.06
C ASN A 32 11.69 47.88 2.10
N GLN A 33 13.00 48.12 2.20
CA GLN A 33 14.00 47.40 1.41
C GLN A 33 14.15 45.95 1.86
N GLU A 34 14.14 45.69 3.17
CA GLU A 34 14.17 44.33 3.73
C GLU A 34 12.93 43.54 3.30
N GLN A 35 11.75 44.15 3.37
CA GLN A 35 10.49 43.54 2.91
C GLN A 35 10.52 43.26 1.40
N ARG A 36 11.00 44.21 0.58
CA ARG A 36 11.19 43.98 -0.87
C ARG A 36 12.13 42.81 -1.16
N ARG A 37 13.26 42.72 -0.43
CA ARG A 37 14.20 41.60 -0.55
C ARG A 37 13.57 40.27 -0.16
N LYS A 38 12.77 40.22 0.92
CA LYS A 38 12.04 39.02 1.33
C LYS A 38 11.03 38.58 0.25
N VAL A 39 10.29 39.51 -0.33
CA VAL A 39 9.34 39.22 -1.42
C VAL A 39 10.05 38.78 -2.70
N GLU A 40 11.16 39.40 -3.09
CA GLU A 40 11.98 38.98 -4.24
C GLU A 40 12.58 37.59 -4.02
N HIS A 41 13.12 37.34 -2.82
CA HIS A 41 13.62 36.02 -2.42
C HIS A 41 12.51 34.97 -2.46
N ALA A 42 11.31 35.28 -1.98
CA ALA A 42 10.17 34.39 -2.06
C ALA A 42 9.78 34.09 -3.51
N LYS A 43 9.73 35.10 -4.39
CA LYS A 43 9.46 34.91 -5.82
C LYS A 43 10.51 34.01 -6.51
N SER A 44 11.80 34.21 -6.20
CA SER A 44 12.87 33.35 -6.72
C SER A 44 12.73 31.92 -6.21
N THR A 45 12.48 31.77 -4.90
CA THR A 45 12.32 30.45 -4.27
C THR A 45 11.11 29.73 -4.86
N ILE A 46 9.97 30.39 -5.09
CA ILE A 46 8.79 29.78 -5.72
C ILE A 46 9.10 29.23 -7.10
N LYS A 47 9.92 29.94 -7.90
CA LYS A 47 10.38 29.43 -9.20
C LYS A 47 11.25 28.18 -9.04
N GLU A 48 12.10 28.14 -8.01
CA GLU A 48 12.90 26.96 -7.67
C GLU A 48 12.03 25.80 -7.17
N GLU A 49 10.98 26.07 -6.37
CA GLU A 49 10.03 25.08 -5.90
C GLU A 49 9.21 24.48 -7.05
N ALA A 50 8.80 25.28 -8.04
CA ALA A 50 8.18 24.77 -9.27
C ALA A 50 9.13 23.83 -10.04
N ALA A 51 10.43 24.13 -10.07
CA ALA A 51 11.42 23.22 -10.64
C ALA A 51 11.64 21.97 -9.76
N ARG A 52 11.55 22.09 -8.42
CA ARG A 52 11.59 20.95 -7.50
C ARG A 52 10.40 20.02 -7.72
N ILE A 53 9.19 20.55 -7.95
CA ILE A 53 8.01 19.75 -8.28
C ILE A 53 8.25 18.89 -9.52
N LYS A 54 8.80 19.45 -10.60
CA LYS A 54 9.13 18.68 -11.81
C LYS A 54 10.13 17.56 -11.54
N ARG A 55 11.16 17.83 -10.73
CA ARG A 55 12.15 16.82 -10.31
C ARG A 55 11.53 15.74 -9.43
N LEU A 56 10.65 16.11 -8.51
CA LEU A 56 9.95 15.17 -7.63
C LEU A 56 8.97 14.33 -8.43
N ASN A 57 8.19 14.91 -9.36
CA ASN A 57 7.33 14.14 -10.25
C ASN A 57 8.13 13.11 -11.05
N LYS A 58 9.30 13.51 -11.59
CA LYS A 58 10.18 12.57 -12.30
C LYS A 58 10.64 11.42 -11.40
N LYS A 59 10.98 11.69 -10.13
CA LYS A 59 11.32 10.64 -9.15
C LYS A 59 10.13 9.73 -8.85
N ILE A 60 8.94 10.31 -8.66
CA ILE A 60 7.70 9.56 -8.44
C ILE A 60 7.42 8.63 -9.62
N SER A 61 7.57 9.11 -10.86
CA SER A 61 7.34 8.30 -12.05
C SER A 61 8.30 7.09 -12.15
N GLN A 62 9.45 7.11 -11.47
CA GLN A 62 10.36 5.95 -11.42
C GLN A 62 9.83 4.81 -10.53
N PHE A 63 8.86 5.07 -9.67
CA PHE A 63 8.17 4.04 -8.89
C PHE A 63 7.15 3.25 -9.72
N TYR A 64 6.82 3.72 -10.92
CA TYR A 64 5.93 3.01 -11.83
C TYR A 64 6.72 2.28 -12.92
N GLN A 65 6.14 1.20 -13.45
CA GLN A 65 6.74 0.43 -14.54
C GLN A 65 6.82 1.22 -15.84
N ASN A 66 5.88 2.15 -16.04
CA ASN A 66 5.77 2.95 -17.26
C ASN A 66 5.01 4.26 -16.99
N ASP A 67 4.93 5.10 -18.03
CA ASP A 67 4.30 6.43 -17.98
C ASP A 67 2.77 6.40 -17.79
N GLN A 68 2.12 5.24 -17.82
CA GLN A 68 0.69 5.12 -17.51
C GLN A 68 0.42 5.21 -16.01
N GLU A 69 1.46 5.08 -15.17
CA GLU A 69 1.37 5.19 -13.70
C GLU A 69 0.34 4.23 -13.06
N GLU A 70 0.08 3.10 -13.72
CA GLU A 70 -0.85 2.06 -13.25
C GLU A 70 -0.14 1.10 -12.29
N PHE A 71 0.93 0.46 -12.77
CA PHE A 71 1.65 -0.61 -12.06
C PHE A 71 2.98 -0.13 -11.47
N LEU A 72 3.31 -0.63 -10.28
CA LEU A 72 4.55 -0.29 -9.57
C LEU A 72 5.74 -1.11 -10.11
N ALA A 73 6.90 -0.46 -10.18
CA ALA A 73 8.18 -1.11 -10.44
C ALA A 73 8.68 -1.74 -9.13
N ASP A 74 8.45 -3.04 -8.95
CA ASP A 74 8.91 -3.76 -7.76
C ASP A 74 10.40 -4.15 -7.85
N PRO A 75 11.13 -4.20 -6.72
CA PRO A 75 10.70 -3.82 -5.37
C PRO A 75 10.91 -2.33 -5.07
N ILE A 76 9.98 -1.72 -4.31
CA ILE A 76 10.13 -0.35 -3.79
C ILE A 76 10.48 -0.38 -2.30
N GLU A 77 11.58 0.27 -1.92
CA GLU A 77 11.96 0.38 -0.51
C GLU A 77 11.12 1.43 0.25
N LYS A 78 10.80 1.13 1.51
CA LYS A 78 9.99 2.04 2.35
C LYS A 78 10.72 3.36 2.62
N GLU A 79 12.05 3.33 2.71
CA GLU A 79 12.84 4.53 2.97
C GLU A 79 12.89 5.46 1.76
N GLU A 80 12.96 4.92 0.54
CA GLU A 80 12.88 5.71 -0.69
C GLU A 80 11.56 6.49 -0.79
N LEU A 81 10.44 5.85 -0.47
CA LEU A 81 9.13 6.52 -0.42
C LEU A 81 9.08 7.61 0.64
N ARG A 82 9.68 7.38 1.82
CA ARG A 82 9.72 8.36 2.91
C ARG A 82 10.57 9.57 2.55
N ASP A 83 11.68 9.37 1.86
CA ASP A 83 12.56 10.46 1.43
C ASP A 83 11.90 11.34 0.36
N VAL A 84 11.20 10.74 -0.60
CA VAL A 84 10.42 11.49 -1.60
C VAL A 84 9.27 12.24 -0.93
N GLU A 85 8.52 11.61 -0.04
CA GLU A 85 7.45 12.25 0.72
C GLU A 85 7.95 13.44 1.55
N ARG A 86 9.04 13.28 2.31
CA ARG A 86 9.64 14.37 3.08
C ARG A 86 10.06 15.53 2.18
N SER A 87 10.57 15.21 0.98
CA SER A 87 10.95 16.23 -0.01
C SER A 87 9.75 16.99 -0.58
N ILE A 88 8.57 16.36 -0.66
CA ILE A 88 7.30 17.00 -1.07
C ILE A 88 6.75 17.87 0.07
N ILE A 89 6.74 17.37 1.30
CA ILE A 89 6.24 18.09 2.48
C ILE A 89 7.01 19.40 2.69
N THR A 90 8.32 19.39 2.44
CA THR A 90 9.21 20.56 2.58
C THR A 90 9.15 21.56 1.41
N LEU A 91 8.29 21.35 0.41
CA LEU A 91 8.01 22.37 -0.61
C LEU A 91 7.34 23.58 0.05
N LYS A 92 7.89 24.76 -0.22
CA LYS A 92 7.38 26.04 0.31
C LYS A 92 6.24 26.57 -0.55
N THR A 93 5.08 26.80 0.06
CA THR A 93 3.82 27.11 -0.63
C THR A 93 3.10 28.35 -0.10
N GLU A 94 3.47 28.85 1.09
CA GLU A 94 2.76 29.93 1.77
C GLU A 94 3.70 30.97 2.39
N ALA A 95 3.15 32.14 2.72
CA ALA A 95 3.91 33.29 3.22
C ALA A 95 4.79 32.96 4.44
N ILE A 96 4.28 32.11 5.34
CA ILE A 96 4.97 31.69 6.57
C ILE A 96 6.23 30.86 6.26
N ASP A 97 6.27 30.10 5.16
CA ASP A 97 7.45 29.33 4.72
C ASP A 97 8.64 30.24 4.33
N PHE A 98 8.35 31.51 4.11
CA PHE A 98 9.31 32.56 3.77
C PHE A 98 9.53 33.55 4.92
N GLY A 99 8.86 33.38 6.06
CA GLY A 99 8.90 34.33 7.18
C GLY A 99 8.32 35.70 6.82
N ILE A 100 7.30 35.74 5.96
CA ILE A 100 6.61 36.94 5.49
C ILE A 100 5.18 36.93 6.05
N GLU A 101 4.68 38.08 6.48
CA GLU A 101 3.27 38.21 6.85
C GLU A 101 2.37 38.04 5.62
N SER A 102 1.25 37.33 5.73
CA SER A 102 0.38 37.03 4.59
C SER A 102 -0.09 38.28 3.82
N LYS A 103 -0.25 39.41 4.52
CA LYS A 103 -0.64 40.70 3.91
C LYS A 103 0.44 41.30 2.99
N ASP A 104 1.70 40.95 3.24
CA ASP A 104 2.88 41.46 2.52
C ASP A 104 3.36 40.45 1.44
N PHE A 105 2.76 39.27 1.40
CA PHE A 105 3.06 38.22 0.43
C PHE A 105 2.23 38.40 -0.85
N SER A 106 2.89 38.79 -1.93
CA SER A 106 2.26 39.04 -3.25
C SER A 106 2.70 38.05 -4.33
N ALA A 107 3.40 36.97 -3.95
CA ALA A 107 3.89 36.00 -4.91
C ALA A 107 2.81 34.95 -5.22
N ASN A 108 2.65 34.61 -6.50
CA ASN A 108 1.72 33.57 -6.91
C ASN A 108 2.30 32.19 -6.59
N THR A 109 1.70 31.46 -5.65
CA THR A 109 2.11 30.10 -5.27
C THR A 109 1.19 29.02 -5.81
N SER A 110 0.16 29.36 -6.61
CA SER A 110 -0.89 28.40 -7.01
C SER A 110 -0.33 27.16 -7.71
N GLU A 111 0.65 27.33 -8.61
CA GLU A 111 1.34 26.22 -9.28
C GLU A 111 2.05 25.30 -8.29
N VAL A 112 2.76 25.87 -7.32
CA VAL A 112 3.52 25.09 -6.33
C VAL A 112 2.59 24.38 -5.35
N THR A 113 1.54 25.06 -4.89
CA THR A 113 0.52 24.49 -4.00
C THR A 113 -0.24 23.35 -4.67
N GLN A 114 -0.67 23.53 -5.92
CA GLN A 114 -1.37 22.50 -6.67
C GLN A 114 -0.45 21.31 -6.98
N GLY A 115 0.78 21.57 -7.45
CA GLY A 115 1.74 20.50 -7.70
C GLY A 115 2.13 19.73 -6.44
N LYS A 116 2.28 20.40 -5.28
CA LYS A 116 2.49 19.72 -3.99
C LYS A 116 1.33 18.77 -3.67
N LYS A 117 0.08 19.21 -3.85
CA LYS A 117 -1.11 18.40 -3.62
C LYS A 117 -1.15 17.18 -4.56
N GLU A 118 -0.87 17.37 -5.84
CA GLU A 118 -0.83 16.28 -6.83
C GLU A 118 0.25 15.24 -6.51
N LEU A 119 1.46 15.69 -6.15
CA LEU A 119 2.54 14.81 -5.72
C LEU A 119 2.17 14.02 -4.46
N MET A 120 1.50 14.64 -3.48
CA MET A 120 1.03 13.94 -2.28
C MET A 120 0.00 12.87 -2.60
N VAL A 121 -0.96 13.15 -3.50
CA VAL A 121 -1.95 12.16 -3.95
C VAL A 121 -1.27 10.98 -4.65
N LYS A 122 -0.30 11.24 -5.54
CA LYS A 122 0.48 10.16 -6.17
C LYS A 122 1.26 9.33 -5.16
N MET A 123 1.87 9.97 -4.16
CA MET A 123 2.60 9.24 -3.11
C MET A 123 1.68 8.37 -2.25
N GLU A 124 0.48 8.84 -1.93
CA GLU A 124 -0.52 8.06 -1.21
C GLU A 124 -0.97 6.84 -2.02
N ASP A 125 -1.23 7.02 -3.33
CA ASP A 125 -1.55 5.92 -4.25
C ASP A 125 -0.43 4.87 -4.27
N ILE A 126 0.83 5.29 -4.46
CA ILE A 126 1.97 4.37 -4.49
C ILE A 126 2.11 3.59 -3.18
N LYS A 127 1.98 4.28 -2.04
CA LYS A 127 2.05 3.61 -0.73
C LYS A 127 0.95 2.58 -0.56
N ASN A 128 -0.28 2.94 -0.92
CA ASN A 128 -1.41 2.02 -0.84
C ASN A 128 -1.21 0.80 -1.74
N LYS A 129 -0.82 1.02 -3.01
CA LYS A 129 -0.53 -0.05 -3.97
C LYS A 129 0.56 -0.99 -3.45
N ARG A 130 1.68 -0.44 -2.98
CA ARG A 130 2.80 -1.19 -2.40
C ARG A 130 2.36 -2.01 -1.18
N ASP A 131 1.61 -1.41 -0.26
CA ASP A 131 1.18 -2.09 0.96
C ASP A 131 0.21 -3.23 0.65
N ILE A 132 -0.65 -3.08 -0.37
CA ILE A 132 -1.53 -4.15 -0.85
C ILE A 132 -0.71 -5.26 -1.54
N GLN A 133 0.22 -4.92 -2.44
CA GLN A 133 1.08 -5.90 -3.11
C GLN A 133 1.92 -6.72 -2.11
N ASN A 134 2.43 -6.09 -1.04
CA ASN A 134 3.12 -6.78 0.03
C ASN A 134 2.20 -7.74 0.78
N GLN A 135 1.00 -7.29 1.17
CA GLN A 135 0.02 -8.16 1.83
C GLN A 135 -0.40 -9.36 0.96
N VAL A 136 -0.58 -9.16 -0.34
CA VAL A 136 -0.86 -10.27 -1.27
C VAL A 136 0.32 -11.22 -1.33
N THR A 137 1.54 -10.70 -1.49
CA THR A 137 2.78 -11.50 -1.53
C THR A 137 2.99 -12.33 -0.27
N GLU A 138 2.62 -11.81 0.90
CA GLU A 138 2.71 -12.53 2.18
C GLU A 138 1.84 -13.81 2.21
N LEU A 139 0.78 -13.86 1.41
CA LEU A 139 -0.13 -15.00 1.29
C LEU A 139 0.30 -16.04 0.24
N LEU A 140 1.37 -15.77 -0.51
CA LEU A 140 1.82 -16.60 -1.64
C LEU A 140 3.15 -17.29 -1.34
N VAL A 141 3.32 -18.50 -1.85
CA VAL A 141 4.59 -19.24 -1.74
C VAL A 141 5.72 -18.46 -2.44
N GLN A 142 5.41 -17.80 -3.56
CA GLN A 142 6.31 -16.94 -4.30
C GLN A 142 5.60 -15.65 -4.72
N ALA A 143 6.33 -14.54 -4.72
CA ALA A 143 5.81 -13.26 -5.18
C ALA A 143 5.51 -13.30 -6.69
N PRO A 144 4.45 -12.62 -7.17
CA PRO A 144 4.23 -12.45 -8.60
C PRO A 144 5.43 -11.73 -9.23
N ILE A 145 5.93 -12.26 -10.35
CA ILE A 145 6.98 -11.58 -11.15
C ILE A 145 6.39 -10.38 -11.89
N ASP A 146 5.11 -10.49 -12.26
CA ASP A 146 4.35 -9.47 -12.96
C ASP A 146 2.98 -9.32 -12.29
N TRP A 147 2.61 -8.07 -12.02
CA TRP A 147 1.33 -7.70 -11.44
C TRP A 147 0.28 -7.37 -12.49
N THR A 148 0.66 -7.26 -13.77
CA THR A 148 -0.29 -7.24 -14.87
C THR A 148 -0.90 -8.65 -14.99
N ALA A 149 -2.23 -8.71 -15.14
CA ALA A 149 -2.96 -9.96 -14.99
C ALA A 149 -2.45 -11.09 -15.90
N GLY A 150 -2.44 -12.33 -15.38
CA GLY A 150 -2.55 -13.54 -16.20
C GLY A 150 -1.27 -14.28 -16.61
N ASN A 151 -0.08 -13.90 -16.12
CA ASN A 151 1.17 -14.51 -16.60
C ASN A 151 1.92 -15.39 -15.57
N GLY A 152 1.47 -15.48 -14.31
CA GLY A 152 2.15 -16.22 -13.25
C GLY A 152 1.28 -17.30 -12.60
N GLU A 153 1.89 -18.45 -12.29
CA GLU A 153 1.25 -19.45 -11.46
C GLU A 153 1.17 -18.96 -10.00
N ILE A 154 -0.02 -18.56 -9.57
CA ILE A 154 -0.28 -18.14 -8.19
C ILE A 154 -0.46 -19.38 -7.33
N VAL A 155 0.34 -19.48 -6.25
CA VAL A 155 0.26 -20.58 -5.28
C VAL A 155 0.15 -20.01 -3.88
N ILE A 156 -0.95 -20.30 -3.19
CA ILE A 156 -1.16 -19.84 -1.81
C ILE A 156 -0.29 -20.60 -0.80
N LYS A 157 0.09 -19.95 0.30
CA LYS A 157 0.68 -20.62 1.48
C LYS A 157 -0.38 -21.43 2.23
N GLU A 158 0.08 -22.39 3.03
CA GLU A 158 -0.75 -23.24 3.89
C GLU A 158 -1.58 -22.43 4.89
N THR A 159 -1.05 -21.27 5.32
CA THR A 159 -1.68 -20.40 6.31
C THR A 159 -2.62 -19.35 5.71
N THR A 160 -2.82 -19.37 4.40
CA THR A 160 -3.70 -18.42 3.70
C THR A 160 -5.16 -18.78 3.94
N THR A 161 -5.98 -17.77 4.23
CA THR A 161 -7.40 -17.95 4.56
C THR A 161 -8.27 -16.93 3.81
N ALA A 162 -9.54 -17.27 3.60
CA ALA A 162 -10.52 -16.36 2.99
C ALA A 162 -10.67 -15.04 3.77
N GLU A 163 -10.49 -15.07 5.10
CA GLU A 163 -10.52 -13.85 5.92
C GLU A 163 -9.34 -12.92 5.62
N LYS A 164 -8.12 -13.45 5.48
CA LYS A 164 -6.93 -12.67 5.11
C LYS A 164 -7.12 -12.05 3.72
N ILE A 165 -7.64 -12.82 2.77
CA ILE A 165 -7.92 -12.36 1.39
C ILE A 165 -8.97 -11.24 1.40
N SER A 166 -10.08 -11.43 2.11
CA SER A 166 -11.15 -10.43 2.24
C SER A 166 -10.67 -9.13 2.89
N LYS A 167 -9.81 -9.19 3.90
CA LYS A 167 -9.19 -8.00 4.52
C LYS A 167 -8.40 -7.18 3.50
N ILE A 168 -7.61 -7.83 2.63
CA ILE A 168 -6.88 -7.13 1.56
C ILE A 168 -7.86 -6.52 0.57
N ARG A 169 -8.87 -7.28 0.12
CA ARG A 169 -9.89 -6.82 -0.83
C ARG A 169 -10.58 -5.53 -0.35
N ASN A 170 -10.89 -5.44 0.95
CA ASN A 170 -11.53 -4.26 1.54
C ASN A 170 -10.64 -2.99 1.55
N ASN A 171 -9.32 -3.14 1.41
CA ASN A 171 -8.37 -2.04 1.38
C ASN A 171 -8.08 -1.56 -0.06
N ILE A 172 -8.51 -2.32 -1.08
CA ILE A 172 -8.38 -1.89 -2.48
C ILE A 172 -9.31 -0.70 -2.72
N SER A 173 -8.81 0.32 -3.43
CA SER A 173 -9.62 1.46 -3.84
C SER A 173 -10.88 0.99 -4.60
N LYS A 174 -12.02 1.63 -4.32
CA LYS A 174 -13.28 1.35 -5.06
C LYS A 174 -13.25 1.87 -6.49
N THR A 175 -12.30 2.74 -6.82
CA THR A 175 -12.11 3.20 -8.20
C THR A 175 -11.47 2.08 -8.99
N GLU A 176 -12.17 1.63 -10.03
CA GLU A 176 -11.67 0.61 -10.93
C GLU A 176 -10.54 1.18 -11.81
N THR A 177 -9.39 0.51 -11.76
CA THR A 177 -8.15 0.81 -12.47
C THR A 177 -7.56 -0.50 -13.01
N GLN A 178 -6.60 -0.44 -13.93
CA GLN A 178 -5.98 -1.67 -14.43
C GLN A 178 -5.28 -2.43 -13.29
N TRP A 179 -4.64 -1.67 -12.40
CA TRP A 179 -4.02 -2.22 -11.20
C TRP A 179 -5.02 -2.90 -10.26
N SER A 180 -6.13 -2.23 -9.91
CA SER A 180 -7.10 -2.81 -8.96
C SER A 180 -7.77 -4.06 -9.53
N THR A 181 -8.04 -4.09 -10.83
CA THR A 181 -8.62 -5.26 -11.52
C THR A 181 -7.65 -6.43 -11.54
N ALA A 182 -6.36 -6.17 -11.80
CA ALA A 182 -5.33 -7.22 -11.76
C ALA A 182 -5.14 -7.79 -10.35
N VAL A 183 -5.05 -6.94 -9.33
CA VAL A 183 -4.96 -7.39 -7.93
C VAL A 183 -6.21 -8.17 -7.51
N THR A 184 -7.40 -7.71 -7.89
CA THR A 184 -8.65 -8.43 -7.60
C THR A 184 -8.64 -9.81 -8.24
N THR A 185 -8.14 -9.93 -9.48
CA THR A 185 -7.99 -11.22 -10.17
C THR A 185 -7.07 -12.18 -9.40
N PHE A 186 -5.95 -11.68 -8.85
CA PHE A 186 -5.10 -12.50 -7.98
C PHE A 186 -5.83 -12.96 -6.72
N LEU A 187 -6.56 -12.06 -6.05
CA LEU A 187 -7.33 -12.41 -4.86
C LEU A 187 -8.43 -13.45 -5.14
N ASP A 188 -9.09 -13.37 -6.31
CA ASP A 188 -10.12 -14.32 -6.72
C ASP A 188 -9.55 -15.72 -7.00
N GLU A 189 -8.38 -15.80 -7.65
CA GLU A 189 -7.63 -17.05 -7.82
C GLU A 189 -7.22 -17.64 -6.47
N MET A 190 -6.78 -16.80 -5.52
CA MET A 190 -6.43 -17.24 -4.17
C MET A 190 -7.65 -17.75 -3.39
N ASP A 191 -8.80 -17.06 -3.48
CA ASP A 191 -10.05 -17.49 -2.86
C ASP A 191 -10.52 -18.84 -3.44
N THR A 192 -10.32 -19.04 -4.75
CA THR A 192 -10.63 -20.29 -5.43
C THR A 192 -9.79 -21.44 -4.88
N GLN A 193 -8.48 -21.25 -4.72
CA GLN A 193 -7.58 -22.26 -4.13
C GLN A 193 -7.94 -22.57 -2.67
N VAL A 194 -8.23 -21.55 -1.85
CA VAL A 194 -8.67 -21.75 -0.46
C VAL A 194 -9.96 -22.56 -0.41
N LYS A 195 -10.92 -22.24 -1.27
CA LYS A 195 -12.20 -22.95 -1.35
C LYS A 195 -12.00 -24.40 -1.78
N GLN A 196 -11.25 -24.65 -2.85
CA GLN A 196 -10.95 -25.99 -3.34
C GLN A 196 -10.31 -26.87 -2.25
N TYR A 197 -9.29 -26.34 -1.55
CA TYR A 197 -8.66 -27.05 -0.44
C TYR A 197 -9.67 -27.37 0.67
N LYS A 198 -10.49 -26.39 1.06
CA LYS A 198 -11.48 -26.58 2.13
C LYS A 198 -12.56 -27.58 1.75
N ASP A 199 -13.07 -27.52 0.52
CA ASP A 199 -14.12 -28.42 0.03
C ASP A 199 -13.61 -29.86 -0.03
N ILE A 200 -12.41 -30.09 -0.56
CA ILE A 200 -11.77 -31.42 -0.56
C ILE A 200 -11.54 -31.91 0.87
N LYS A 201 -10.96 -31.06 1.72
CA LYS A 201 -10.71 -31.40 3.13
C LYS A 201 -11.99 -31.79 3.85
N GLN A 202 -13.07 -31.04 3.65
CA GLN A 202 -14.37 -31.36 4.23
C GLN A 202 -14.91 -32.69 3.71
N SER A 203 -14.77 -33.01 2.43
CA SER A 203 -15.18 -34.31 1.90
C SER A 203 -14.38 -35.47 2.49
N ILE A 204 -13.06 -35.30 2.69
CA ILE A 204 -12.23 -36.29 3.41
C ILE A 204 -12.70 -36.42 4.87
N ASP A 205 -12.90 -35.31 5.58
CA ASP A 205 -13.35 -35.29 6.97
C ASP A 205 -14.80 -35.81 7.14
N MET A 206 -15.58 -35.95 6.07
CA MET A 206 -16.88 -36.63 6.09
C MET A 206 -16.74 -38.15 6.03
N MET A 207 -15.71 -38.68 5.36
CA MET A 207 -15.41 -40.12 5.27
C MET A 207 -14.83 -40.70 6.57
N GLU A 208 -14.15 -39.89 7.36
CA GLU A 208 -13.59 -40.30 8.65
C GLU A 208 -14.04 -39.35 9.75
N ARG A 209 -14.77 -39.87 10.75
CA ARG A 209 -15.23 -39.09 11.91
C ARG A 209 -14.93 -39.84 13.20
N ASP A 210 -14.41 -39.14 14.20
CA ASP A 210 -14.08 -39.68 15.52
C ASP A 210 -13.13 -40.91 15.47
N GLY A 211 -12.29 -41.00 14.43
CA GLY A 211 -11.32 -42.08 14.23
C GLY A 211 -11.90 -43.36 13.62
N GLY A 212 -13.11 -43.31 13.06
CA GLY A 212 -13.72 -44.40 12.31
C GLY A 212 -14.28 -43.96 10.96
N LEU A 213 -14.40 -44.93 10.06
CA LEU A 213 -15.02 -44.73 8.75
C LEU A 213 -16.52 -44.46 8.87
N THR A 214 -17.03 -43.59 8.02
CA THR A 214 -18.47 -43.30 7.90
C THR A 214 -19.04 -43.95 6.64
N SER A 215 -20.35 -43.81 6.42
CA SER A 215 -21.00 -44.25 5.18
C SER A 215 -20.52 -43.50 3.93
N ASP A 216 -19.86 -42.35 4.10
CA ASP A 216 -19.32 -41.58 2.97
C ASP A 216 -17.96 -42.13 2.51
N ALA A 217 -17.32 -42.98 3.31
CA ALA A 217 -16.09 -43.67 2.93
C ALA A 217 -16.40 -44.78 1.91
N THR A 218 -16.52 -44.42 0.62
CA THR A 218 -16.71 -45.38 -0.47
C THR A 218 -15.62 -45.23 -1.52
N ILE A 219 -15.37 -46.29 -2.29
CA ILE A 219 -14.39 -46.28 -3.39
C ILE A 219 -14.73 -45.18 -4.40
N GLU A 220 -16.01 -44.96 -4.71
CA GLU A 220 -16.43 -43.89 -5.63
C GLU A 220 -16.07 -42.50 -5.12
N ASN A 221 -16.28 -42.25 -3.82
CA ASN A 221 -15.95 -40.97 -3.20
C ASN A 221 -14.43 -40.75 -3.12
N ILE A 222 -13.65 -41.81 -2.86
CA ILE A 222 -12.18 -41.75 -2.91
C ILE A 222 -11.69 -41.37 -4.31
N ILE A 223 -12.19 -42.06 -5.35
CA ILE A 223 -11.82 -41.77 -6.74
C ILE A 223 -12.19 -40.33 -7.11
N LEU A 224 -13.37 -39.86 -6.69
CA LEU A 224 -13.80 -38.48 -6.93
C LEU A 224 -12.82 -37.47 -6.33
N ILE A 225 -12.42 -37.65 -5.06
CA ILE A 225 -11.46 -36.76 -4.40
C ILE A 225 -10.09 -36.85 -5.04
N PHE A 226 -9.61 -38.06 -5.33
CA PHE A 226 -8.31 -38.27 -5.96
C PHE A 226 -8.19 -37.50 -7.28
N ASN A 227 -9.26 -37.47 -8.08
CA ASN A 227 -9.33 -36.70 -9.33
C ASN A 227 -9.32 -35.17 -9.12
N GLN A 228 -9.65 -34.69 -7.92
CA GLN A 228 -9.63 -33.26 -7.56
C GLN A 228 -8.29 -32.81 -6.98
N LEU A 229 -7.50 -33.71 -6.36
CA LEU A 229 -6.19 -33.38 -5.76
C LEU A 229 -5.22 -32.65 -6.70
N PRO A 230 -5.15 -32.94 -8.02
CA PRO A 230 -4.30 -32.18 -8.94
C PRO A 230 -4.62 -30.68 -9.04
N GLN A 231 -5.84 -30.27 -8.62
CA GLN A 231 -6.24 -28.85 -8.61
C GLN A 231 -5.61 -28.06 -7.45
N ILE A 232 -5.11 -28.75 -6.41
CA ILE A 232 -4.44 -28.11 -5.28
C ILE A 232 -3.00 -27.76 -5.68
N LYS A 233 -2.74 -26.49 -5.95
CA LYS A 233 -1.42 -26.03 -6.43
C LYS A 233 -0.32 -26.11 -5.37
N ASN A 234 -0.66 -25.93 -4.09
CA ASN A 234 0.33 -26.02 -3.01
C ASN A 234 0.63 -27.51 -2.72
N GLU A 235 1.87 -27.93 -2.99
CA GLU A 235 2.29 -29.33 -2.82
C GLU A 235 2.23 -29.81 -1.35
N THR A 236 2.45 -28.94 -0.37
CA THR A 236 2.30 -29.29 1.05
C THR A 236 0.85 -29.62 1.38
N LEU A 237 -0.08 -28.76 0.97
CA LEU A 237 -1.52 -28.96 1.18
C LEU A 237 -2.04 -30.17 0.41
N LYS A 238 -1.57 -30.36 -0.84
CA LYS A 238 -1.90 -31.53 -1.66
C LYS A 238 -1.47 -32.82 -0.96
N LYS A 239 -0.24 -32.84 -0.45
CA LYS A 239 0.29 -33.99 0.29
C LYS A 239 -0.50 -34.26 1.57
N GLU A 240 -0.86 -33.24 2.35
CA GLU A 240 -1.72 -33.41 3.54
C GLU A 240 -3.03 -34.13 3.18
N LEU A 241 -3.71 -33.70 2.12
CA LEU A 241 -4.97 -34.31 1.68
C LEU A 241 -4.76 -35.73 1.14
N PHE A 242 -3.70 -35.96 0.37
CA PHE A 242 -3.35 -37.29 -0.13
C PHE A 242 -3.06 -38.27 1.01
N ASP A 243 -2.24 -37.88 1.99
CA ASP A 243 -1.87 -38.72 3.13
C ASP A 243 -3.12 -39.11 3.95
N LYS A 244 -4.07 -38.19 4.13
CA LYS A 244 -5.36 -38.49 4.77
C LYS A 244 -6.19 -39.48 3.95
N LEU A 245 -6.28 -39.27 2.64
CA LEU A 245 -7.06 -40.13 1.75
C LEU A 245 -6.50 -41.57 1.70
N ASP A 246 -5.17 -41.71 1.68
CA ASP A 246 -4.46 -43.01 1.71
C ASP A 246 -4.71 -43.79 3.02
N ILE A 247 -4.88 -43.09 4.15
CA ILE A 247 -5.28 -43.72 5.42
C ILE A 247 -6.69 -44.31 5.32
N ILE A 248 -7.64 -43.55 4.76
CA ILE A 248 -9.04 -43.97 4.61
C ILE A 248 -9.13 -45.17 3.66
N ASP A 249 -8.43 -45.13 2.54
CA ASP A 249 -8.36 -46.22 1.55
C ASP A 249 -7.88 -47.53 2.22
N LYS A 250 -6.79 -47.47 2.99
CA LYS A 250 -6.26 -48.63 3.75
C LYS A 250 -7.21 -49.12 4.84
N GLN A 251 -8.02 -48.25 5.43
CA GLN A 251 -9.02 -48.67 6.42
C GLN A 251 -10.18 -49.40 5.73
N LEU A 252 -10.62 -48.93 4.56
CA LEU A 252 -11.67 -49.58 3.76
C LEU A 252 -11.25 -50.97 3.31
N GLU A 253 -10.04 -51.12 2.75
CA GLU A 253 -9.52 -52.43 2.34
C GLU A 253 -9.52 -53.43 3.50
N LYS A 254 -9.13 -52.99 4.70
CA LYS A 254 -9.13 -53.83 5.90
C LYS A 254 -10.54 -54.22 6.34
N GLN A 255 -11.50 -53.30 6.24
CA GLN A 255 -12.89 -53.58 6.58
C GLN A 255 -13.51 -54.59 5.60
N GLU A 256 -13.29 -54.42 4.29
CA GLU A 256 -13.75 -55.36 3.27
C GLU A 256 -13.16 -56.77 3.46
N ILE A 257 -11.85 -56.86 3.77
CA ILE A 257 -11.20 -58.14 4.08
C ILE A 257 -11.75 -58.76 5.37
N GLY A 258 -11.99 -57.94 6.40
CA GLY A 258 -12.58 -58.40 7.67
C GLY A 258 -14.00 -58.96 7.49
N ASP A 259 -14.83 -58.25 6.73
CA ASP A 259 -16.21 -58.65 6.43
C ASP A 259 -16.26 -59.97 5.63
N LEU A 260 -15.33 -60.15 4.68
CA LEU A 260 -15.18 -61.40 3.91
C LEU A 260 -14.81 -62.61 4.79
N VAL A 261 -14.00 -62.39 5.83
CA VAL A 261 -13.60 -63.45 6.77
C VAL A 261 -14.73 -63.80 7.74
N SER A 262 -15.48 -62.80 8.25
CA SER A 262 -16.63 -63.08 9.14
C SER A 262 -17.82 -63.71 8.42
N GLY A 263 -18.04 -63.40 7.13
CA GLY A 263 -19.13 -63.96 6.33
C GLY A 263 -18.96 -65.44 5.95
N GLN A 264 -17.78 -66.02 6.18
CA GLN A 264 -17.50 -67.45 5.92
C GLN A 264 -17.73 -68.36 7.13
N GLU A 265 -17.87 -67.82 8.36
CA GLU A 265 -18.08 -68.63 9.58
C GLU A 265 -19.56 -68.87 9.95
N GLU A 266 -20.52 -68.19 9.32
CA GLU A 266 -21.96 -68.47 9.50
C GLU A 266 -22.49 -69.54 8.52
N VAL A 267 -22.01 -70.77 8.65
CA VAL A 267 -22.77 -71.95 8.16
C VAL A 267 -23.33 -72.66 9.40
N PRO A 268 -24.64 -72.59 9.68
CA PRO A 268 -25.20 -73.31 10.82
C PRO A 268 -25.11 -74.80 10.55
N SER A 269 -24.36 -75.50 11.42
CA SER A 269 -24.42 -76.94 11.58
C SER A 269 -25.86 -77.33 11.92
N SER A 270 -26.60 -77.82 10.94
CA SER A 270 -27.92 -78.43 11.12
C SER A 270 -27.77 -79.77 11.84
N GLU A 271 -28.24 -79.83 13.09
CA GLU A 271 -28.74 -81.05 13.73
C GLU A 271 -30.27 -81.02 13.76
#